data_AF-A0A422QI73-F1
#
_entry.id   AF-A0A422QI73-F1
#
_cell.length_a   1.000
_cell.length_b   1.000
_cell.length_c   1.000
_cell.angle_alpha   90.00
_cell.angle_beta   90.00
_cell.angle_gamma   90.00
#
_symmetry.space_group_name_H-M   'P 1'
#
loop_
_entity.id
_entity.type
_entity.pdbx_description
1 polymer ?
#
loop_
_entity_poly.entity_id
_entity_poly.type
_entity_poly.pdbx_seq_one_letter_code
_entity_poly.pdbx_strand_id
1 'polypeptide(L)'
;MTGGAGLLPAAGMTEEASFDALRGAGIAALQRLCGEVWTDFNLHDPGVTTLEQLAYGLTDLAYRTGFDMADYLAGPDGSIDYAGLALYPPEEILPGAPLTIEDYRRLLYGEIPELADIWIRAEGGGLLAIDVLPEHDGSAAAAAHEAADEAVLARRVRAAYAASRALGADLARVRVLRPRAYYLRGEIDTWGERSQAEVLAQILFDCGQYLSSGLSAQRLRDVIALDWSPERVYDGPATRHGHVSVRHGADDEAPVSVSELIGVIQKIDGVRRIRALSIVDAGLRPVPAIPRDRADGSCAVLAFPMGEQLAELLRVQPEQGIEYGVSEQTIPPVPAWRSANRLLYEEARLELAKLRFEQHAFRADDSGARTRYALPSGTHRELHAYYSVQHEFPAVYGIGKYGLPDSASAERKAQARQLQGYLYPMEQLMANYLQNLQDFPRLFGLGHEDARSYGSQYLDGPAAPGLDALYREGPEATRARLARVLGRQDEHMERKGRVYDYLLAIYGETFTQTALRRFNHYHPHDTEAWLLDAKRRLLAELVELSAGRGSGADY
;
A
#
# COMPACT_ATOMS: atom_id res chain seq x y z
N MET A 1 2.55 -47.63 -31.89
CA MET A 1 3.20 -46.78 -30.87
C MET A 1 4.19 -45.87 -31.57
N THR A 2 3.74 -44.67 -31.94
CA THR A 2 4.57 -43.52 -32.31
C THR A 2 3.73 -42.31 -31.91
N GLY A 3 3.86 -41.90 -30.66
CA GLY A 3 3.20 -40.72 -30.13
C GLY A 3 3.84 -39.48 -30.75
N GLY A 4 3.03 -38.68 -31.45
CA GLY A 4 3.41 -37.33 -31.82
C GLY A 4 3.62 -36.53 -30.54
N ALA A 5 4.75 -35.82 -30.46
CA ALA A 5 5.02 -34.90 -29.38
C ALA A 5 3.97 -33.78 -29.43
N GLY A 6 2.97 -33.87 -28.55
CA GLY A 6 2.07 -32.76 -28.27
C GLY A 6 2.90 -31.57 -27.81
N LEU A 7 2.72 -30.43 -28.46
CA LEU A 7 3.21 -29.16 -27.94
C LEU A 7 2.63 -28.97 -26.54
N LEU A 8 3.49 -28.99 -25.52
CA LEU A 8 3.10 -28.64 -24.16
C LEU A 8 2.49 -27.22 -24.18
N PRO A 9 1.38 -26.96 -23.47
CA PRO A 9 0.80 -25.64 -23.41
C PRO A 9 1.83 -24.64 -22.85
N ALA A 10 1.94 -23.49 -23.49
CA ALA A 10 2.71 -22.37 -22.96
C ALA A 10 2.13 -21.96 -21.59
N ALA A 11 2.97 -21.42 -20.70
CA ALA A 11 2.52 -20.92 -19.40
C ALA A 11 1.33 -19.94 -19.60
N GLY A 12 0.18 -20.27 -19.01
CA GLY A 12 -1.07 -19.49 -19.13
C GLY A 12 -2.13 -20.08 -20.06
N MET A 13 -1.82 -21.10 -20.88
CA MET A 13 -2.82 -21.78 -21.72
C MET A 13 -3.47 -22.97 -21.01
N THR A 14 -4.80 -23.01 -20.97
CA THR A 14 -5.55 -24.18 -20.51
C THR A 14 -5.48 -25.31 -21.54
N GLU A 15 -5.57 -26.56 -21.08
CA GLU A 15 -5.58 -27.75 -21.97
C GLU A 15 -6.74 -27.69 -22.98
N GLU A 16 -7.86 -27.09 -22.59
CA GLU A 16 -9.05 -26.86 -23.43
C GLU A 16 -8.81 -25.86 -24.57
N ALA A 17 -7.83 -24.96 -24.42
CA ALA A 17 -7.44 -23.99 -25.43
C ALA A 17 -6.30 -24.47 -26.33
N SER A 18 -5.86 -25.73 -26.18
CA SER A 18 -4.88 -26.34 -27.08
C SER A 18 -5.44 -26.50 -28.50
N PHE A 19 -4.55 -26.56 -29.49
CA PHE A 19 -4.93 -26.77 -30.89
C PHE A 19 -5.81 -28.01 -31.08
N ASP A 20 -5.40 -29.14 -30.51
CA ASP A 20 -6.13 -30.41 -30.63
C ASP A 20 -7.52 -30.35 -29.99
N ALA A 21 -7.64 -29.69 -28.84
CA ALA A 21 -8.93 -29.49 -28.17
C ALA A 21 -9.86 -28.60 -29.00
N LEU A 22 -9.37 -27.45 -29.49
CA LEU A 22 -10.15 -26.52 -30.32
C LEU A 22 -10.57 -27.16 -31.64
N ARG A 23 -9.65 -27.88 -32.30
CA ARG A 23 -9.92 -28.65 -33.52
C ARG A 23 -10.97 -29.72 -33.27
N GLY A 24 -10.82 -30.51 -32.19
CA GLY A 24 -11.78 -31.54 -31.80
C GLY A 24 -13.17 -30.98 -31.52
N ALA A 25 -13.25 -29.87 -30.77
CA ALA A 25 -14.49 -29.16 -30.50
C ALA A 25 -15.15 -28.64 -31.78
N GLY A 26 -14.36 -28.09 -32.70
CA GLY A 26 -14.81 -27.62 -34.01
C GLY A 26 -15.40 -28.74 -34.87
N ILE A 27 -14.71 -29.89 -34.98
CA ILE A 27 -15.22 -31.06 -35.71
C ILE A 27 -16.53 -31.54 -35.09
N ALA A 28 -16.58 -31.67 -33.77
CA ALA A 28 -17.79 -32.09 -33.07
C ALA A 28 -18.96 -31.10 -33.29
N ALA A 29 -18.69 -29.80 -33.36
CA ALA A 29 -19.69 -28.79 -33.67
C ALA A 29 -20.21 -28.91 -35.11
N LEU A 30 -19.31 -29.09 -36.09
CA LEU A 30 -19.70 -29.29 -37.49
C LEU A 30 -20.52 -30.56 -37.69
N GLN A 31 -20.13 -31.68 -37.08
CA GLN A 31 -20.90 -32.93 -37.15
C GLN A 31 -22.33 -32.75 -36.64
N ARG A 32 -22.54 -31.97 -35.57
CA ARG A 32 -23.88 -31.66 -35.05
C ARG A 32 -24.68 -30.73 -35.96
N LEU A 33 -24.03 -29.74 -36.56
CA LEU A 33 -24.69 -28.69 -37.35
C LEU A 33 -24.98 -29.15 -38.79
N CYS A 34 -24.07 -29.89 -39.40
CA CYS A 34 -24.16 -30.29 -40.81
C CYS A 34 -24.92 -31.60 -41.01
N GLY A 35 -25.08 -32.42 -39.97
CA GLY A 35 -25.82 -33.69 -40.04
C GLY A 35 -25.32 -34.57 -41.19
N GLU A 36 -26.21 -34.88 -42.13
CA GLU A 36 -25.90 -35.74 -43.30
C GLU A 36 -25.38 -34.96 -44.53
N VAL A 37 -25.27 -33.63 -44.46
CA VAL A 37 -24.84 -32.79 -45.61
C VAL A 37 -23.33 -32.83 -45.82
N TRP A 38 -22.56 -32.81 -44.73
CA TRP A 38 -21.11 -32.89 -44.76
C TRP A 38 -20.66 -34.00 -43.82
N THR A 39 -20.27 -35.13 -44.42
CA THR A 39 -19.96 -36.38 -43.69
C THR A 39 -18.47 -36.73 -43.71
N ASP A 40 -17.68 -36.08 -44.56
CA ASP A 40 -16.24 -36.33 -44.69
C ASP A 40 -15.43 -35.31 -43.88
N PHE A 41 -14.84 -35.77 -42.77
CA PHE A 41 -14.01 -34.95 -41.88
C PHE A 41 -12.53 -35.36 -41.91
N ASN A 42 -12.06 -35.86 -43.06
CA ASN A 42 -10.67 -36.27 -43.24
C ASN A 42 -9.75 -35.09 -43.63
N LEU A 43 -8.44 -35.30 -43.48
CA LEU A 43 -7.39 -34.28 -43.71
C LEU A 43 -7.32 -33.72 -45.14
N HIS A 44 -7.92 -34.41 -46.12
CA HIS A 44 -7.91 -33.97 -47.52
C HIS A 44 -9.07 -33.00 -47.83
N ASP A 45 -10.03 -32.86 -46.93
CA ASP A 45 -11.16 -31.96 -47.10
C ASP A 45 -10.73 -30.49 -46.88
N PRO A 46 -11.03 -29.58 -47.82
CA PRO A 46 -10.64 -28.17 -47.71
C PRO A 46 -11.35 -27.44 -46.56
N GLY A 47 -12.57 -27.84 -46.20
CA GLY A 47 -13.30 -27.30 -45.05
C GLY A 47 -12.67 -27.73 -43.72
N VAL A 48 -12.16 -28.96 -43.62
CA VAL A 48 -11.36 -29.40 -42.47
C VAL A 48 -10.05 -28.62 -42.40
N THR A 49 -9.40 -28.39 -43.55
CA THR A 49 -8.19 -27.55 -43.60
C THR A 49 -8.48 -26.13 -43.10
N THR A 50 -9.61 -25.53 -43.52
CA THR A 50 -10.04 -24.22 -43.01
C THR A 50 -10.30 -24.22 -41.51
N LEU A 51 -10.97 -25.26 -40.99
CA LEU A 51 -11.19 -25.38 -39.55
C LEU A 51 -9.87 -25.46 -38.78
N GLU A 52 -8.89 -26.22 -39.27
CA GLU A 52 -7.58 -26.32 -38.63
C GLU A 52 -6.86 -24.97 -38.58
N GLN A 53 -6.89 -24.19 -39.66
CA GLN A 53 -6.25 -22.86 -39.66
C GLN A 53 -6.95 -21.89 -38.70
N LEU A 54 -8.27 -21.95 -38.60
CA LEU A 54 -9.03 -21.16 -37.63
C LEU A 54 -8.75 -21.61 -36.19
N ALA A 55 -8.67 -22.92 -35.94
CA ALA A 55 -8.32 -23.46 -34.63
C ALA A 55 -6.92 -23.01 -34.21
N TYR A 56 -5.96 -22.97 -35.14
CA TYR A 56 -4.62 -22.41 -34.89
C TYR A 56 -4.66 -20.89 -34.64
N GLY A 57 -5.44 -20.12 -35.40
CA GLY A 57 -5.62 -18.69 -35.10
C GLY A 57 -6.17 -18.44 -33.69
N LEU A 58 -7.10 -19.28 -33.24
CA LEU A 58 -7.66 -19.21 -31.89
C LEU A 58 -6.66 -19.56 -30.79
N THR A 59 -5.63 -20.37 -31.04
CA THR A 59 -4.61 -20.66 -30.01
C THR A 59 -3.75 -19.42 -29.71
N ASP A 60 -3.46 -18.57 -30.69
CA ASP A 60 -2.77 -17.29 -30.46
C ASP A 60 -3.61 -16.34 -29.61
N LEU A 61 -4.92 -16.24 -29.91
CA LEU A 61 -5.84 -15.46 -29.09
C LEU A 61 -5.89 -15.98 -27.65
N ALA A 62 -6.00 -17.29 -27.45
CA ALA A 62 -6.02 -17.90 -26.13
C ALA A 62 -4.70 -17.68 -25.39
N TYR A 63 -3.56 -17.83 -26.06
CA TYR A 63 -2.24 -17.54 -25.51
C TYR A 63 -2.14 -16.11 -24.98
N ARG A 64 -2.57 -15.12 -25.77
CA ARG A 64 -2.55 -13.71 -25.38
C ARG A 64 -3.58 -13.32 -24.33
N THR A 65 -4.60 -14.15 -24.14
CA THR A 65 -5.62 -13.98 -23.08
C THR A 65 -5.15 -14.49 -21.73
N GLY A 66 -4.10 -15.33 -21.72
CA GLY A 66 -3.53 -15.90 -20.50
C GLY A 66 -2.37 -15.10 -19.89
N PHE A 67 -2.15 -13.84 -20.31
CA PHE A 67 -1.11 -13.00 -19.71
C PHE A 67 -1.55 -12.49 -18.33
N ASP A 68 -0.57 -12.02 -17.54
CA ASP A 68 -0.86 -11.41 -16.24
C ASP A 68 -1.69 -10.13 -16.42
N MET A 69 -2.56 -9.83 -15.45
CA MET A 69 -3.38 -8.62 -15.49
C MET A 69 -2.52 -7.34 -15.61
N ALA A 70 -1.37 -7.32 -14.93
CA ALA A 70 -0.44 -6.20 -15.00
C ALA A 70 0.07 -5.95 -16.43
N ASP A 71 0.24 -6.99 -17.25
CA ASP A 71 0.70 -6.86 -18.64
C ASP A 71 -0.36 -6.21 -19.55
N TYR A 72 -1.65 -6.37 -19.25
CA TYR A 72 -2.73 -5.67 -19.97
C TYR A 72 -2.80 -4.20 -19.60
N LEU A 73 -2.39 -3.85 -18.38
CA LEU A 73 -2.50 -2.50 -17.81
C LEU A 73 -1.23 -1.66 -17.97
N ALA A 74 -0.10 -2.29 -18.25
CA ALA A 74 1.20 -1.62 -18.37
C ALA A 74 1.30 -0.76 -19.64
N GLY A 75 1.73 0.50 -19.45
CA GLY A 75 2.11 1.41 -20.51
C GLY A 75 3.49 1.08 -21.11
N PRO A 76 3.95 1.83 -22.13
CA PRO A 76 5.20 1.55 -22.85
C PRO A 76 6.47 1.49 -22.00
N ASP A 77 6.47 2.11 -20.83
CA ASP A 77 7.57 2.12 -19.86
C ASP A 77 7.44 1.02 -18.78
N GLY A 78 6.42 0.15 -18.89
CA GLY A 78 6.11 -0.90 -17.91
C GLY A 78 5.36 -0.41 -16.67
N SER A 79 5.06 0.89 -16.57
CA SER A 79 4.30 1.47 -15.46
C SER A 79 2.79 1.30 -15.66
N ILE A 80 2.04 1.24 -14.56
CA ILE A 80 0.58 1.17 -14.57
C ILE A 80 0.04 2.51 -14.04
N ASP A 81 -0.91 3.11 -14.77
CA ASP A 81 -1.64 4.30 -14.32
C ASP A 81 -2.71 3.94 -13.29
N TYR A 82 -2.27 3.65 -12.07
CA TYR A 82 -3.11 3.27 -10.95
C TYR A 82 -4.22 4.29 -10.67
N ALA A 83 -3.90 5.59 -10.67
CA ALA A 83 -4.86 6.66 -10.43
C ALA A 83 -5.90 6.75 -11.57
N GLY A 84 -5.45 6.69 -12.82
CA GLY A 84 -6.34 6.69 -13.98
C GLY A 84 -7.24 5.46 -14.06
N LEU A 85 -6.89 4.36 -13.40
CA LEU A 85 -7.68 3.12 -13.31
C LEU A 85 -8.54 3.02 -12.04
N ALA A 86 -8.50 4.02 -11.15
CA ALA A 86 -9.08 3.96 -9.80
C ALA A 86 -8.62 2.72 -9.01
N LEU A 87 -7.32 2.39 -9.10
CA LEU A 87 -6.66 1.32 -8.37
C LEU A 87 -5.66 1.93 -7.38
N TYR A 88 -6.18 2.56 -6.33
CA TYR A 88 -5.37 3.34 -5.40
C TYR A 88 -4.41 2.50 -4.55
N PRO A 89 -3.16 2.95 -4.36
CA PRO A 89 -2.20 2.33 -3.45
C PRO A 89 -2.69 2.29 -2.00
N PRO A 90 -2.23 1.32 -1.18
CA PRO A 90 -2.66 1.19 0.21
C PRO A 90 -2.42 2.44 1.06
N GLU A 91 -1.27 3.12 0.88
CA GLU A 91 -0.93 4.35 1.60
C GLU A 91 -1.83 5.55 1.27
N GLU A 92 -2.58 5.48 0.18
CA GLU A 92 -3.52 6.53 -0.22
C GLU A 92 -4.94 6.19 0.26
N ILE A 93 -5.39 4.94 0.05
CA ILE A 93 -6.80 4.56 0.26
C ILE A 93 -7.14 4.09 1.67
N LEU A 94 -6.19 3.54 2.42
CA LEU A 94 -6.46 2.98 3.75
C LEU A 94 -6.48 3.99 4.89
N PRO A 95 -5.61 5.02 4.93
CA PRO A 95 -5.63 5.97 6.03
C PRO A 95 -6.96 6.73 6.13
N GLY A 96 -7.52 6.78 7.34
CA GLY A 96 -8.77 7.46 7.64
C GLY A 96 -8.59 8.75 8.44
N ALA A 97 -9.67 9.51 8.60
CA ALA A 97 -9.69 10.61 9.58
C ALA A 97 -9.54 10.09 11.01
N PRO A 98 -8.94 10.86 11.94
CA PRO A 98 -8.93 10.49 13.34
C PRO A 98 -10.33 10.63 13.94
N LEU A 99 -10.90 9.51 14.41
CA LEU A 99 -12.25 9.49 14.98
C LEU A 99 -12.26 9.08 16.46
N THR A 100 -11.22 8.40 16.90
CA THR A 100 -11.06 7.97 18.29
C THR A 100 -10.01 8.79 19.04
N ILE A 101 -10.04 8.71 20.38
CA ILE A 101 -8.98 9.29 21.23
C ILE A 101 -7.61 8.72 20.83
N GLU A 102 -7.54 7.43 20.54
CA GLU A 102 -6.29 6.78 20.15
C GLU A 102 -5.77 7.32 18.81
N ASP A 103 -6.65 7.54 17.83
CA ASP A 103 -6.28 8.13 16.55
C ASP A 103 -5.71 9.53 16.73
N TYR A 104 -6.36 10.38 17.54
CA TYR A 104 -5.83 11.72 17.83
C TYR A 104 -4.47 11.67 18.53
N ARG A 105 -4.25 10.70 19.43
CA ARG A 105 -2.93 10.49 20.04
C ARG A 105 -1.88 10.10 19.02
N ARG A 106 -2.19 9.14 18.13
CA ARG A 106 -1.30 8.70 17.04
C ARG A 106 -0.97 9.86 16.10
N LEU A 107 -1.99 10.60 15.64
CA LEU A 107 -1.86 11.75 14.75
C LEU A 107 -0.96 12.83 15.37
N LEU A 108 -1.32 13.34 16.56
CA LEU A 108 -0.60 14.45 17.18
C LEU A 108 0.84 14.07 17.53
N TYR A 109 1.07 12.83 17.97
CA TYR A 109 2.42 12.32 18.24
C TYR A 109 3.22 12.15 16.95
N GLY A 110 2.58 11.70 15.88
CA GLY A 110 3.18 11.54 14.55
C GLY A 110 3.43 12.86 13.82
N GLU A 111 2.76 13.96 14.17
CA GLU A 111 2.87 15.28 13.53
C GLU A 111 3.79 16.25 14.29
N ILE A 112 3.95 16.07 15.61
CA ILE A 112 4.66 17.02 16.48
C ILE A 112 5.81 16.28 17.18
N PRO A 113 7.03 16.32 16.61
CA PRO A 113 8.21 15.64 17.17
C PRO A 113 8.56 16.09 18.59
N GLU A 114 8.20 17.32 18.96
CA GLU A 114 8.46 17.90 20.28
C GLU A 114 7.62 17.26 21.40
N LEU A 115 6.69 16.36 21.09
CA LEU A 115 5.85 15.68 22.08
C LEU A 115 6.47 14.37 22.53
N ALA A 116 6.70 14.22 23.83
CA ALA A 116 7.08 12.95 24.44
C ALA A 116 5.88 11.99 24.59
N ASP A 117 4.70 12.51 24.96
CA ASP A 117 3.43 11.76 25.00
C ASP A 117 2.22 12.71 25.12
N ILE A 118 1.02 12.16 24.94
CA ILE A 118 -0.25 12.86 24.79
C ILE A 118 -1.34 12.05 25.50
N TRP A 119 -2.15 12.72 26.31
CA TRP A 119 -3.34 12.15 26.93
C TRP A 119 -4.56 12.99 26.56
N ILE A 120 -5.65 12.32 26.19
CA ILE A 120 -6.87 12.98 25.75
C ILE A 120 -8.04 12.42 26.55
N ARG A 121 -8.89 13.30 27.07
CA ARG A 121 -10.09 12.95 27.82
C ARG A 121 -11.30 13.68 27.24
N ALA A 122 -12.42 12.98 27.12
CA ALA A 122 -13.69 13.58 26.75
C ALA A 122 -14.33 14.26 27.97
N GLU A 123 -14.75 15.52 27.83
CA GLU A 123 -15.42 16.30 28.89
C GLU A 123 -16.95 16.41 28.67
N GLY A 124 -17.47 15.70 27.68
CA GLY A 124 -18.88 15.75 27.28
C GLY A 124 -19.16 16.85 26.24
N GLY A 125 -20.33 16.80 25.62
CA GLY A 125 -20.75 17.78 24.61
C GLY A 125 -19.87 17.86 23.37
N GLY A 126 -19.07 16.82 23.09
CA GLY A 126 -18.10 16.81 21.99
C GLY A 126 -16.74 17.47 22.33
N LEU A 127 -16.53 17.90 23.57
CA LEU A 127 -15.30 18.57 23.96
C LEU A 127 -14.21 17.61 24.42
N LEU A 128 -12.98 17.83 23.93
CA LEU A 128 -11.78 17.08 24.28
C LEU A 128 -10.80 17.96 25.08
N ALA A 129 -10.30 17.43 26.19
CA ALA A 129 -9.21 18.01 26.94
C ALA A 129 -7.91 17.24 26.63
N ILE A 130 -6.91 17.97 26.12
CA ILE A 130 -5.61 17.40 25.75
C ILE A 130 -4.56 17.85 26.75
N ASP A 131 -3.89 16.87 27.36
CA ASP A 131 -2.71 17.07 28.18
C ASP A 131 -1.49 16.57 27.41
N VAL A 132 -0.46 17.39 27.23
CA VAL A 132 0.75 17.05 26.46
C VAL A 132 2.01 17.14 27.31
N LEU A 133 2.93 16.21 27.13
CA LEU A 133 4.28 16.26 27.72
C LEU A 133 5.28 16.61 26.62
N PRO A 134 6.05 17.72 26.73
CA PRO A 134 7.13 18.00 25.79
C PRO A 134 8.29 17.02 25.98
N GLU A 135 9.04 16.78 24.90
CA GLU A 135 10.36 16.16 25.02
C GLU A 135 11.23 17.00 25.96
N HIS A 136 12.01 16.30 26.79
CA HIS A 136 12.87 16.94 27.78
C HIS A 136 14.27 16.35 27.76
N ASP A 137 15.24 17.21 27.96
CA ASP A 137 16.66 16.86 27.99
C ASP A 137 17.00 16.07 29.28
N GLY A 138 16.05 15.92 30.20
CA GLY A 138 16.21 15.21 31.47
C GLY A 138 17.09 15.95 32.47
N SER A 139 17.43 17.21 32.19
CA SER A 139 18.12 18.12 33.11
C SER A 139 17.08 18.96 33.87
N ALA A 140 17.23 19.02 35.20
CA ALA A 140 16.41 19.88 36.06
C ALA A 140 16.59 21.38 35.78
N ALA A 141 17.58 21.76 34.96
CA ALA A 141 17.90 23.15 34.62
C ALA A 141 17.10 23.71 33.43
N ALA A 142 16.27 22.91 32.75
CA ALA A 142 15.41 23.36 31.66
C ALA A 142 14.20 24.21 32.11
N ALA A 143 13.94 24.28 33.41
CA ALA A 143 12.78 24.97 34.01
C ALA A 143 12.74 26.51 33.81
N ALA A 144 13.74 27.10 33.17
CA ALA A 144 13.87 28.56 33.05
C ALA A 144 13.37 29.14 31.70
N HIS A 145 13.03 28.33 30.71
CA HIS A 145 12.53 28.77 29.38
C HIS A 145 11.04 28.44 29.10
N GLU A 146 10.31 27.91 30.07
CA GLU A 146 9.08 27.12 29.85
C GLU A 146 7.87 27.87 29.26
N ALA A 147 7.50 29.07 29.73
CA ALA A 147 6.16 29.60 29.42
C ALA A 147 5.92 30.01 27.95
N ALA A 148 6.94 30.54 27.26
CA ALA A 148 6.81 30.95 25.86
C ALA A 148 6.78 29.72 24.94
N ASP A 149 7.62 28.72 25.22
CA ASP A 149 7.72 27.47 24.46
C ASP A 149 6.47 26.60 24.68
N GLU A 150 5.92 26.57 25.90
CA GLU A 150 4.64 25.93 26.22
C GLU A 150 3.49 26.51 25.40
N ALA A 151 3.40 27.84 25.29
CA ALA A 151 2.35 28.50 24.51
C ALA A 151 2.47 28.20 23.01
N VAL A 152 3.70 28.13 22.48
CA VAL A 152 3.96 27.77 21.09
C VAL A 152 3.56 26.31 20.83
N LEU A 153 3.95 25.39 21.70
CA LEU A 153 3.61 23.98 21.59
C LEU A 153 2.09 23.77 21.66
N ALA A 154 1.42 24.38 22.65
CA ALA A 154 -0.02 24.29 22.79
C ALA A 154 -0.77 24.87 21.57
N ARG A 155 -0.23 25.91 20.92
CA ARG A 155 -0.79 26.45 19.66
C ARG A 155 -0.59 25.48 18.50
N ARG A 156 0.56 24.81 18.40
CA ARG A 156 0.80 23.78 17.37
C ARG A 156 -0.13 22.58 17.53
N VAL A 157 -0.35 22.11 18.76
CA VAL A 157 -1.31 21.04 19.07
C VAL A 157 -2.73 21.45 18.65
N ARG A 158 -3.16 22.68 18.96
CA ARG A 158 -4.46 23.19 18.51
C ARG A 158 -4.58 23.24 16.98
N ALA A 159 -3.54 23.70 16.29
CA ALA A 159 -3.54 23.77 14.83
C ALA A 159 -3.61 22.38 14.19
N ALA A 160 -2.81 21.42 14.69
CA ALA A 160 -2.83 20.03 14.21
C ALA A 160 -4.19 19.36 14.47
N TYR A 161 -4.79 19.58 15.64
CA TYR A 161 -6.15 19.10 15.93
C TYR A 161 -7.20 19.74 15.00
N ALA A 162 -7.17 21.07 14.82
CA ALA A 162 -8.14 21.78 14.00
C ALA A 162 -8.15 21.30 12.55
N ALA A 163 -6.97 21.03 11.98
CA ALA A 163 -6.82 20.51 10.62
C ALA A 163 -7.42 19.09 10.42
N SER A 164 -7.65 18.35 11.51
CA SER A 164 -8.20 16.97 11.49
C SER A 164 -9.39 16.82 12.44
N ARG A 165 -10.14 17.91 12.65
CA ARG A 165 -11.22 17.96 13.62
C ARG A 165 -12.39 17.09 13.18
N ALA A 166 -12.89 16.23 14.06
CA ALA A 166 -14.07 15.41 13.80
C ALA A 166 -15.37 16.23 13.86
N LEU A 167 -16.41 15.74 13.18
CA LEU A 167 -17.72 16.34 13.16
C LEU A 167 -18.33 16.34 14.56
N GLY A 168 -18.71 17.53 15.04
CA GLY A 168 -19.29 17.70 16.37
C GLY A 168 -18.29 17.59 17.52
N ALA A 169 -16.98 17.58 17.23
CA ALA A 169 -15.93 17.61 18.24
C ALA A 169 -15.19 18.97 18.26
N ASP A 170 -14.74 19.40 19.44
CA ASP A 170 -13.90 20.59 19.62
C ASP A 170 -13.01 20.45 20.88
N LEU A 171 -12.09 21.39 21.09
CA LEU A 171 -11.19 21.39 22.25
C LEU A 171 -11.79 22.15 23.42
N ALA A 172 -11.90 21.50 24.58
CA ALA A 172 -12.09 22.18 25.85
C ALA A 172 -10.82 22.93 26.27
N ARG A 173 -9.67 22.25 26.19
CA ARG A 173 -8.37 22.82 26.56
C ARG A 173 -7.20 22.03 25.97
N VAL A 174 -6.06 22.70 25.88
CA VAL A 174 -4.74 22.08 25.70
C VAL A 174 -3.85 22.55 26.86
N ARG A 175 -3.33 21.62 27.64
CA ARG A 175 -2.46 21.87 28.80
C ARG A 175 -1.12 21.18 28.61
N VAL A 176 -0.04 21.95 28.75
CA VAL A 176 1.31 21.38 28.76
C VAL A 176 1.63 20.95 30.19
N LEU A 177 2.07 19.70 30.36
CA LEU A 177 2.38 19.09 31.65
C LEU A 177 3.82 19.39 32.05
N ARG A 178 4.03 19.68 33.34
CA ARG A 178 5.36 19.92 33.90
C ARG A 178 6.04 18.60 34.29
N PRO A 179 7.29 18.35 33.92
CA PRO A 179 8.00 17.13 34.30
C PRO A 179 8.28 17.10 35.81
N ARG A 180 7.90 16.02 36.48
CA ARG A 180 8.22 15.72 37.89
C ARG A 180 9.27 14.61 37.95
N ALA A 181 10.48 14.98 38.34
CA ALA A 181 11.63 14.08 38.34
C ALA A 181 11.52 12.95 39.38
N TYR A 182 11.79 11.73 38.91
CA TYR A 182 12.10 10.55 39.72
C TYR A 182 13.44 9.96 39.27
N TYR A 183 14.07 9.19 40.14
CA TYR A 183 15.34 8.54 39.87
C TYR A 183 15.31 7.06 40.27
N LEU A 184 16.10 6.25 39.57
CA LEU A 184 16.37 4.87 39.95
C LEU A 184 17.54 4.83 40.92
N ARG A 185 17.39 4.08 42.00
CA ARG A 185 18.47 3.75 42.94
C ARG A 185 18.67 2.24 43.02
N GLY A 186 19.89 1.76 42.84
CA GLY A 186 20.15 0.33 42.88
C GLY A 186 21.51 -0.10 42.38
N GLU A 187 21.67 -1.41 42.20
CA GLU A 187 22.87 -2.05 41.69
C GLU A 187 22.50 -3.09 40.62
N ILE A 188 23.12 -2.97 39.45
CA ILE A 188 22.89 -3.82 38.29
C ILE A 188 24.25 -4.35 37.80
N ASP A 189 24.33 -5.67 37.66
CA ASP A 189 25.48 -6.33 37.06
C ASP A 189 25.25 -6.47 35.55
N THR A 190 26.27 -6.14 34.77
CA THR A 190 26.29 -6.24 33.32
C THR A 190 27.18 -7.38 32.84
N TRP A 191 26.95 -7.81 31.60
CA TRP A 191 27.75 -8.82 30.91
C TRP A 191 27.91 -8.46 29.43
N GLY A 192 28.84 -9.13 28.75
CA GLY A 192 29.10 -8.92 27.32
C GLY A 192 30.08 -7.78 27.04
N GLU A 193 30.14 -7.37 25.77
CA GLU A 193 31.10 -6.38 25.27
C GLU A 193 30.59 -4.93 25.33
N ARG A 194 29.30 -4.71 25.61
CA ARG A 194 28.72 -3.38 25.70
C ARG A 194 29.33 -2.61 26.88
N SER A 195 29.63 -1.33 26.66
CA SER A 195 30.10 -0.47 27.74
C SER A 195 29.02 -0.28 28.81
N GLN A 196 29.43 -0.12 30.07
CA GLN A 196 28.49 0.13 31.17
C GLN A 196 27.70 1.44 30.96
N ALA A 197 28.34 2.42 30.31
CA ALA A 197 27.73 3.70 29.99
C ALA A 197 26.54 3.53 29.03
N GLU A 198 26.70 2.73 27.98
CA GLU A 198 25.63 2.41 27.04
C GLU A 198 24.47 1.66 27.71
N VAL A 199 24.79 0.67 28.57
CA VAL A 199 23.76 -0.09 29.28
C VAL A 199 22.98 0.82 30.25
N LEU A 200 23.67 1.70 30.99
CA LEU A 200 23.03 2.69 31.86
C LEU A 200 22.16 3.66 31.05
N ALA A 201 22.65 4.18 29.93
CA ALA A 201 21.90 5.06 29.05
C ALA A 201 20.63 4.38 28.51
N GLN A 202 20.73 3.13 28.07
CA GLN A 202 19.59 2.35 27.60
C GLN A 202 18.57 2.09 28.73
N ILE A 203 19.02 1.77 29.95
CA ILE A 203 18.14 1.61 31.12
C ILE A 203 17.33 2.88 31.36
N LEU A 204 18.00 4.04 31.40
CA LEU A 204 17.34 5.31 31.64
C LEU A 204 16.40 5.69 30.48
N PHE A 205 16.78 5.39 29.24
CA PHE A 205 15.95 5.63 28.06
C PHE A 205 14.69 4.77 28.07
N ASP A 206 14.82 3.43 28.19
CA ASP A 206 13.69 2.50 28.13
C ASP A 206 12.75 2.64 29.32
N CYS A 207 13.29 2.82 30.54
CA CYS A 207 12.45 3.08 31.71
C CYS A 207 11.78 4.45 31.64
N GLY A 208 12.48 5.45 31.10
CA GLY A 208 11.92 6.78 30.82
C GLY A 208 10.74 6.67 29.86
N GLN A 209 10.94 6.05 28.71
CA GLN A 209 9.89 5.79 27.72
C GLN A 209 8.75 4.97 28.30
N TYR A 210 9.01 3.92 29.08
CA TYR A 210 7.95 3.15 29.75
C TYR A 210 7.10 4.01 30.70
N LEU A 211 7.75 4.89 31.44
CA LEU A 211 7.09 5.76 32.43
C LEU A 211 6.29 6.87 31.76
N SER A 212 6.91 7.59 30.81
CA SER A 212 6.39 8.84 30.25
C SER A 212 5.65 8.67 28.93
N SER A 213 5.89 7.58 28.18
CA SER A 213 5.31 7.35 26.86
C SER A 213 4.53 6.04 26.75
N GLY A 214 3.28 6.16 26.33
CA GLY A 214 2.47 5.08 25.79
C GLY A 214 2.67 4.81 24.30
N LEU A 215 3.37 5.70 23.60
CA LEU A 215 3.45 5.73 22.14
C LEU A 215 4.86 5.40 21.67
N SER A 216 4.96 4.73 20.52
CA SER A 216 6.22 4.43 19.87
C SER A 216 6.10 4.63 18.37
N ALA A 217 6.96 5.47 17.81
CA ALA A 217 7.11 5.62 16.36
C ALA A 217 8.11 4.60 15.82
N GLN A 218 7.76 3.97 14.70
CA GLN A 218 8.60 3.02 13.97
C GLN A 218 8.72 3.47 12.52
N ARG A 219 9.91 3.29 11.92
CA ARG A 219 10.09 3.61 10.50
C ARG A 219 9.24 2.66 9.66
N LEU A 220 8.54 3.22 8.68
CA LEU A 220 7.67 2.45 7.80
C LEU A 220 8.41 1.32 7.07
N ARG A 221 9.66 1.59 6.64
CA ARG A 221 10.54 0.57 6.03
C ARG A 221 10.80 -0.64 6.94
N ASP A 222 10.93 -0.41 8.24
CA ASP A 222 11.24 -1.46 9.22
C ASP A 222 9.97 -2.29 9.48
N VAL A 223 8.80 -1.63 9.52
CA VAL A 223 7.50 -2.31 9.64
C VAL A 223 7.16 -3.13 8.39
N ILE A 224 7.43 -2.59 7.19
CA ILE A 224 7.24 -3.31 5.93
C ILE A 224 8.20 -4.52 5.85
N ALA A 225 9.44 -4.38 6.31
CA ALA A 225 10.39 -5.50 6.36
C ALA A 225 9.96 -6.63 7.33
N LEU A 226 9.07 -6.33 8.28
CA LEU A 226 8.44 -7.33 9.16
C LEU A 226 7.23 -8.03 8.52
N ASP A 227 6.94 -7.79 7.24
CA ASP A 227 5.86 -8.41 6.46
C ASP A 227 4.46 -8.16 7.07
N TRP A 228 4.27 -6.97 7.65
CA TRP A 228 2.94 -6.57 8.12
C TRP A 228 2.04 -6.24 6.92
N SER A 229 0.78 -6.64 7.01
CA SER A 229 -0.20 -6.34 5.97
C SER A 229 -0.47 -4.82 5.91
N PRO A 230 -0.75 -4.24 4.72
CA PRO A 230 -1.01 -2.81 4.59
C PRO A 230 -2.17 -2.33 5.46
N GLU A 231 -3.21 -3.14 5.65
CA GLU A 231 -4.38 -2.82 6.48
C GLU A 231 -3.99 -2.59 7.93
N ARG A 232 -3.01 -3.33 8.44
CA ARG A 232 -2.51 -3.14 9.81
C ARG A 232 -1.61 -1.91 9.91
N VAL A 233 -0.81 -1.64 8.89
CA VAL A 233 0.18 -0.55 8.91
C VAL A 233 -0.49 0.82 8.77
N TYR A 234 -1.51 0.92 7.92
CA TYR A 234 -2.26 2.13 7.65
C TYR A 234 -3.59 2.21 8.40
N ASP A 235 -3.75 1.43 9.47
CA ASP A 235 -4.92 1.51 10.34
C ASP A 235 -4.94 2.83 11.12
N GLY A 236 -5.96 3.64 10.86
CA GLY A 236 -6.17 4.95 11.48
C GLY A 236 -5.57 6.10 10.66
N PRO A 237 -5.21 7.22 11.30
CA PRO A 237 -4.77 8.41 10.59
C PRO A 237 -3.37 8.26 10.01
N ALA A 238 -3.18 8.85 8.82
CA ALA A 238 -1.87 8.95 8.21
C ALA A 238 -0.93 9.77 9.12
N THR A 239 0.24 9.22 9.41
CA THR A 239 1.29 9.85 10.21
C THR A 239 2.50 10.15 9.33
N ARG A 240 3.05 11.36 9.42
CA ARG A 240 4.18 11.80 8.56
C ARG A 240 5.45 10.98 8.72
N HIS A 241 5.78 10.61 9.97
CA HIS A 241 7.11 10.12 10.33
C HIS A 241 7.15 8.61 10.64
N GLY A 242 6.27 7.82 10.00
CA GLY A 242 6.21 6.37 10.14
C GLY A 242 5.05 5.88 10.99
N HIS A 243 5.01 4.59 11.29
CA HIS A 243 3.89 3.96 11.98
C HIS A 243 3.95 4.23 13.49
N VAL A 244 2.88 4.76 14.07
CA VAL A 244 2.78 5.03 15.52
C VAL A 244 1.95 3.94 16.18
N SER A 245 2.60 3.14 17.01
CA SER A 245 1.94 2.12 17.83
C SER A 245 1.65 2.65 19.23
N VAL A 246 0.50 2.24 19.79
CA VAL A 246 0.11 2.53 21.18
C VAL A 246 0.25 1.28 22.03
N ARG A 247 0.91 1.41 23.19
CA ARG A 247 1.00 0.34 24.18
C ARG A 247 -0.35 0.17 24.87
N HIS A 248 -0.84 -1.06 24.93
CA HIS A 248 -2.06 -1.39 25.67
C HIS A 248 -1.91 -0.98 27.15
N GLY A 249 -2.94 -0.32 27.70
CA GLY A 249 -2.92 0.20 29.08
C GLY A 249 -2.03 1.43 29.28
N ALA A 250 -1.61 2.12 28.22
CA ALA A 250 -0.87 3.38 28.32
C ALA A 250 -1.61 4.49 29.09
N ASP A 251 -2.95 4.47 29.06
CA ASP A 251 -3.79 5.43 29.77
C ASP A 251 -4.16 5.01 31.20
N ASP A 252 -3.58 3.90 31.69
CA ASP A 252 -3.77 3.50 33.08
C ASP A 252 -3.10 4.52 34.02
N GLU A 253 -3.90 5.06 34.94
CA GLU A 253 -3.47 5.95 36.01
C GLU A 253 -2.82 5.18 37.17
N ALA A 254 -2.80 3.84 37.11
CA ALA A 254 -2.11 3.00 38.07
C ALA A 254 -0.63 3.42 38.22
N PRO A 255 -0.11 3.46 39.45
CA PRO A 255 1.26 3.87 39.69
C PRO A 255 2.24 2.80 39.20
N VAL A 256 3.37 3.23 38.62
CA VAL A 256 4.40 2.33 38.11
C VAL A 256 5.23 1.78 39.26
N SER A 257 5.21 0.47 39.42
CA SER A 257 5.94 -0.26 40.46
C SER A 257 7.40 -0.52 40.09
N VAL A 258 8.23 -0.80 41.10
CA VAL A 258 9.62 -1.26 40.89
C VAL A 258 9.65 -2.55 40.06
N SER A 259 8.68 -3.46 40.26
CA SER A 259 8.61 -4.75 39.57
C SER A 259 8.42 -4.61 38.06
N GLU A 260 7.64 -3.62 37.61
CA GLU A 260 7.48 -3.34 36.18
C GLU A 260 8.78 -2.82 35.57
N LEU A 261 9.46 -1.89 36.24
CA LEU A 261 10.74 -1.36 35.76
C LEU A 261 11.83 -2.45 35.74
N ILE A 262 11.82 -3.38 36.71
CA ILE A 262 12.66 -4.59 36.65
C ILE A 262 12.39 -5.37 35.37
N GLY A 263 11.12 -5.57 35.00
CA GLY A 263 10.75 -6.29 33.78
C GLY A 263 11.18 -5.58 32.49
N VAL A 264 11.25 -4.24 32.49
CA VAL A 264 11.82 -3.45 31.38
C VAL A 264 13.33 -3.64 31.33
N ILE A 265 14.03 -3.45 32.46
CA ILE A 265 15.49 -3.54 32.56
C ILE A 265 16.01 -4.93 32.17
N GLN A 266 15.31 -6.00 32.54
CA GLN A 266 15.70 -7.38 32.22
C GLN A 266 15.72 -7.69 30.71
N LYS A 267 15.01 -6.93 29.89
CA LYS A 267 14.97 -7.12 28.43
C LYS A 267 16.14 -6.45 27.71
N ILE A 268 16.91 -5.62 28.41
CA ILE A 268 18.01 -4.86 27.84
C ILE A 268 19.22 -5.78 27.66
N ASP A 269 19.69 -5.88 26.42
CA ASP A 269 20.91 -6.63 26.12
C ASP A 269 22.12 -6.04 26.87
N GLY A 270 22.92 -6.89 27.50
CA GLY A 270 24.00 -6.51 28.42
C GLY A 270 23.61 -6.43 29.90
N VAL A 271 22.33 -6.48 30.26
CA VAL A 271 21.91 -6.65 31.67
C VAL A 271 21.98 -8.13 32.07
N ARG A 272 22.72 -8.44 33.13
CA ARG A 272 22.86 -9.81 33.65
C ARG A 272 21.96 -10.07 34.85
N ARG A 273 22.05 -9.18 35.85
CA ARG A 273 21.37 -9.35 37.13
C ARG A 273 21.08 -7.99 37.78
N ILE A 274 19.88 -7.84 38.34
CA ILE A 274 19.52 -6.71 39.18
C ILE A 274 19.69 -7.15 40.64
N ARG A 275 20.66 -6.58 41.37
CA ARG A 275 20.93 -6.94 42.78
C ARG A 275 19.95 -6.23 43.72
N ALA A 276 19.73 -4.95 43.46
CA ALA A 276 18.80 -4.11 44.20
C ALA A 276 18.25 -3.04 43.25
N LEU A 277 16.97 -2.71 43.38
CA LEU A 277 16.35 -1.59 42.68
C LEU A 277 15.29 -0.96 43.58
N SER A 278 15.26 0.36 43.59
CA SER A 278 14.31 1.20 44.30
C SER A 278 14.09 2.48 43.50
N ILE A 279 12.95 3.12 43.71
CA ILE A 279 12.63 4.41 43.10
C ILE A 279 12.76 5.48 44.19
N VAL A 280 13.33 6.64 43.84
CA VAL A 280 13.38 7.80 44.72
C VAL A 280 12.77 9.03 44.06
N ASP A 281 12.14 9.89 44.87
CA ASP A 281 11.61 11.18 44.43
C ASP A 281 12.71 12.24 44.23
N ALA A 282 12.34 13.45 43.81
CA ALA A 282 13.25 14.58 43.67
C ALA A 282 13.99 14.97 44.98
N GLY A 283 13.43 14.62 46.14
CA GLY A 283 14.03 14.79 47.45
C GLY A 283 14.87 13.60 47.92
N LEU A 284 15.17 12.64 47.03
CA LEU A 284 15.92 11.41 47.29
C LEU A 284 15.28 10.46 48.31
N ARG A 285 13.96 10.57 48.51
CA ARG A 285 13.23 9.70 49.42
C ARG A 285 12.71 8.48 48.67
N PRO A 286 12.90 7.26 49.19
CA PRO A 286 12.34 6.06 48.60
C PRO A 286 10.82 6.14 48.48
N VAL A 287 10.30 5.80 47.31
CA VAL A 287 8.87 5.67 47.05
C VAL A 287 8.55 4.25 46.56
N PRO A 288 7.42 3.65 46.97
CA PRO A 288 7.08 2.29 46.56
C PRO A 288 6.69 2.19 45.08
N ALA A 289 6.16 3.26 44.50
CA ALA A 289 5.74 3.34 43.10
C ALA A 289 5.71 4.80 42.62
N ILE A 290 5.77 5.01 41.31
CA ILE A 290 5.69 6.34 40.67
C ILE A 290 4.23 6.64 40.32
N PRO A 291 3.62 7.70 40.88
CA PRO A 291 2.25 8.07 40.54
C PRO A 291 2.15 8.58 39.10
N ARG A 292 1.11 8.13 38.38
CA ARG A 292 0.73 8.58 37.03
C ARG A 292 -0.40 9.61 37.00
N ASP A 293 -0.93 10.02 38.15
CA ASP A 293 -1.92 11.10 38.23
C ASP A 293 -1.34 12.43 37.70
N ARG A 294 -2.13 13.10 36.86
CA ARG A 294 -1.82 14.36 36.16
C ARG A 294 -2.80 15.48 36.55
N ALA A 295 -3.60 15.31 37.59
CA ALA A 295 -4.56 16.31 38.06
C ALA A 295 -3.86 17.63 38.42
N ASP A 296 -2.68 17.57 39.03
CA ASP A 296 -1.85 18.72 39.43
C ASP A 296 -1.11 19.42 38.26
N GLY A 297 -1.30 18.93 37.03
CA GLY A 297 -0.62 19.45 35.84
C GLY A 297 0.86 19.07 35.76
N SER A 298 1.28 18.03 36.47
CA SER A 298 2.60 17.43 36.35
C SER A 298 2.55 16.01 35.79
N CYS A 299 3.65 15.56 35.20
CA CYS A 299 3.82 14.17 34.75
C CYS A 299 5.12 13.63 35.32
N ALA A 300 5.09 12.43 35.88
CA ALA A 300 6.31 11.79 36.37
C ALA A 300 7.23 11.45 35.19
N VAL A 301 8.51 11.78 35.32
CA VAL A 301 9.55 11.48 34.33
C VAL A 301 10.80 10.94 35.01
N LEU A 302 11.53 10.08 34.30
CA LEU A 302 12.82 9.61 34.77
C LEU A 302 13.89 10.62 34.36
N ALA A 303 14.39 11.37 35.35
CA ALA A 303 15.37 12.41 35.13
C ALA A 303 16.80 11.84 35.17
N PHE A 304 17.72 12.49 34.44
CA PHE A 304 19.13 12.12 34.55
C PHE A 304 19.69 12.68 35.87
N PRO A 305 20.38 11.88 36.70
CA PRO A 305 20.88 12.36 37.99
C PRO A 305 22.04 13.36 37.78
N MET A 306 21.80 14.66 37.98
CA MET A 306 22.80 15.72 37.82
C MET A 306 23.31 16.20 39.19
N GLY A 307 24.58 15.95 39.49
CA GLY A 307 25.24 16.40 40.73
C GLY A 307 25.89 15.26 41.51
N GLU A 308 26.90 15.58 42.35
CA GLU A 308 27.73 14.58 43.05
C GLU A 308 26.93 13.59 43.90
N GLN A 309 25.84 14.03 44.54
CA GLN A 309 24.99 13.17 45.39
C GLN A 309 24.04 12.26 44.59
N LEU A 310 23.80 12.60 43.32
CA LEU A 310 22.84 11.95 42.42
C LEU A 310 23.51 10.93 41.51
N ALA A 311 24.80 11.12 41.21
CA ALA A 311 25.64 10.19 40.43
C ALA A 311 25.98 8.86 41.15
N GLU A 312 25.53 8.66 42.39
CA GLU A 312 25.70 7.41 43.13
C GLU A 312 24.38 6.61 43.25
N LEU A 313 23.30 7.04 42.61
CA LEU A 313 22.00 6.40 42.78
C LEU A 313 21.94 5.01 42.14
N LEU A 314 22.32 4.87 40.86
CA LEU A 314 22.23 3.62 40.12
C LEU A 314 23.63 3.17 39.70
N ARG A 315 24.11 2.09 40.31
CA ARG A 315 25.41 1.51 40.01
C ARG A 315 25.28 0.43 38.94
N VAL A 316 26.01 0.58 37.86
CA VAL A 316 26.15 -0.42 36.78
C VAL A 316 27.60 -0.91 36.79
N GLN A 317 27.82 -2.20 36.99
CA GLN A 317 29.16 -2.78 37.16
C GLN A 317 29.26 -4.12 36.42
N PRO A 318 30.47 -4.57 36.03
CA PRO A 318 30.62 -5.86 35.38
C PRO A 318 30.46 -6.97 36.42
N GLU A 319 30.02 -8.16 35.98
CA GLU A 319 30.01 -9.32 36.85
C GLU A 319 31.44 -9.61 37.37
N GLN A 320 31.63 -9.46 38.68
CA GLN A 320 32.82 -10.00 39.33
C GLN A 320 32.62 -11.51 39.43
N GLY A 321 33.32 -12.26 38.56
CA GLY A 321 33.46 -13.70 38.75
C GLY A 321 33.96 -13.95 40.17
N ILE A 322 33.43 -14.99 40.82
CA ILE A 322 34.04 -15.51 42.05
C ILE A 322 35.39 -16.11 41.61
N GLU A 323 36.43 -15.30 41.54
CA GLU A 323 37.79 -15.78 41.36
C GLU A 323 38.22 -16.45 42.67
N TYR A 324 38.17 -17.78 42.69
CA TYR A 324 39.05 -18.56 43.56
C TYR A 324 40.49 -18.38 43.05
N GLY A 325 41.09 -17.25 43.41
CA GLY A 325 42.46 -16.89 43.04
C GLY A 325 42.96 -15.83 43.99
N VAL A 326 43.87 -16.22 44.88
CA VAL A 326 44.58 -15.31 45.76
C VAL A 326 45.42 -14.37 44.90
N SER A 327 44.90 -13.17 44.65
CA SER A 327 45.69 -12.01 44.29
C SER A 327 45.03 -10.80 44.94
N GLU A 328 45.80 -10.09 45.76
CA GLU A 328 45.44 -8.82 46.37
C GLU A 328 45.15 -7.77 45.28
N GLN A 329 43.94 -7.80 44.71
CA GLN A 329 43.38 -6.62 44.05
C GLN A 329 42.70 -5.77 45.11
N THR A 330 43.51 -4.87 45.66
CA THR A 330 43.13 -3.72 46.46
C THR A 330 41.83 -3.12 45.92
N ILE A 331 40.75 -3.20 46.70
CA ILE A 331 39.58 -2.35 46.52
C ILE A 331 40.13 -0.92 46.46
N PRO A 332 39.97 -0.17 45.34
CA PRO A 332 40.46 1.19 45.26
C PRO A 332 39.89 1.98 46.45
N PRO A 333 40.71 2.77 47.17
CA PRO A 333 40.23 3.51 48.32
C PRO A 333 39.03 4.38 47.93
N VAL A 334 38.18 4.70 48.92
CA VAL A 334 36.89 5.38 48.74
C VAL A 334 36.89 6.62 47.79
N PRO A 335 38.00 7.36 47.60
CA PRO A 335 38.08 8.43 46.60
C PRO A 335 38.12 7.98 45.12
N ALA A 336 38.69 6.80 44.81
CA ALA A 336 38.93 6.37 43.43
C ALA A 336 37.67 5.85 42.73
N TRP A 337 36.75 5.19 43.46
CA TRP A 337 35.48 4.75 42.90
C TRP A 337 34.52 5.91 42.62
N ARG A 338 34.56 6.98 43.41
CA ARG A 338 33.76 8.19 43.16
C ARG A 338 34.12 8.83 41.83
N SER A 339 35.40 8.90 41.51
CA SER A 339 35.89 9.42 40.24
C SER A 339 35.51 8.51 39.06
N ALA A 340 35.61 7.19 39.21
CA ALA A 340 35.25 6.25 38.15
C ALA A 340 33.74 6.24 37.85
N ASN A 341 32.90 6.30 38.90
CA ASN A 341 31.44 6.35 38.73
C ASN A 341 30.99 7.69 38.12
N ARG A 342 31.68 8.79 38.46
CA ARG A 342 31.45 10.09 37.83
C ARG A 342 31.73 10.06 36.32
N LEU A 343 32.84 9.47 35.89
CA LEU A 343 33.18 9.34 34.46
C LEU A 343 32.13 8.51 33.72
N LEU A 344 31.72 7.37 34.30
CA LEU A 344 30.67 6.51 33.77
C LEU A 344 29.36 7.29 33.54
N TYR A 345 28.95 8.12 34.50
CA TYR A 345 27.75 8.95 34.38
C TYR A 345 27.91 10.04 33.31
N GLU A 346 29.08 10.66 33.19
CA GLU A 346 29.35 11.65 32.13
C GLU A 346 29.25 11.00 30.73
N GLU A 347 29.80 9.80 30.56
CA GLU A 347 29.69 9.00 29.33
C GLU A 347 28.24 8.56 29.06
N ALA A 348 27.55 8.01 30.07
CA ALA A 348 26.15 7.58 29.95
C ALA A 348 25.22 8.75 29.60
N ARG A 349 25.54 9.97 30.04
CA ARG A 349 24.79 11.18 29.66
C ARG A 349 24.91 11.47 28.16
N LEU A 350 26.10 11.29 27.59
CA LEU A 350 26.33 11.48 26.15
C LEU A 350 25.61 10.40 25.33
N GLU A 351 25.68 9.13 25.76
CA GLU A 351 24.95 8.04 25.11
C GLU A 351 23.43 8.22 25.21
N LEU A 352 22.91 8.68 26.36
CA LEU A 352 21.48 8.98 26.49
C LEU A 352 21.06 10.15 25.60
N ALA A 353 21.88 11.20 25.51
CA ALA A 353 21.64 12.32 24.61
C ALA A 353 21.64 11.87 23.14
N LYS A 354 22.53 10.93 22.77
CA LYS A 354 22.57 10.31 21.45
C LYS A 354 21.30 9.52 21.15
N LEU A 355 20.85 8.63 22.05
CA LEU A 355 19.61 7.85 21.88
C LEU A 355 18.38 8.76 21.68
N ARG A 356 18.26 9.82 22.48
CA ARG A 356 17.17 10.80 22.35
C ARG A 356 17.27 11.60 21.05
N PHE A 357 18.47 12.02 20.68
CA PHE A 357 18.68 12.72 19.41
C PHE A 357 18.33 11.83 18.23
N GLU A 358 18.71 10.55 18.23
CA GLU A 358 18.36 9.59 17.18
C GLU A 358 16.83 9.41 17.06
N GLN A 359 16.12 9.31 18.20
CA GLN A 359 14.67 9.23 18.23
C GLN A 359 14.00 10.51 17.70
N HIS A 360 14.43 11.68 18.16
CA HIS A 360 13.89 12.97 17.71
C HIS A 360 14.22 13.22 16.23
N ALA A 361 15.47 12.97 15.80
CA ALA A 361 15.89 13.13 14.41
C ALA A 361 15.11 12.19 13.48
N PHE A 362 14.82 10.97 13.92
CA PHE A 362 13.90 10.08 13.20
C PHE A 362 12.51 10.70 13.08
N ARG A 363 11.93 11.20 14.18
CA ARG A 363 10.59 11.81 14.18
C ARG A 363 10.52 13.14 13.45
N ALA A 364 11.63 13.86 13.28
CA ALA A 364 11.69 15.11 12.53
C ALA A 364 12.04 14.90 11.05
N ASP A 365 12.41 13.68 10.65
CA ASP A 365 12.82 13.35 9.29
C ASP A 365 11.60 13.04 8.40
N ASP A 366 11.41 13.83 7.35
CA ASP A 366 10.36 13.65 6.35
C ASP A 366 10.72 12.59 5.28
N SER A 367 11.95 12.06 5.26
CA SER A 367 12.40 11.13 4.22
C SER A 367 11.64 9.79 4.24
N GLY A 368 11.13 9.39 5.41
CA GLY A 368 10.38 8.14 5.63
C GLY A 368 9.02 8.08 4.94
N ALA A 369 8.39 9.23 4.68
CA ALA A 369 7.06 9.35 4.05
C ALA A 369 7.00 8.79 2.62
N ARG A 370 8.15 8.54 1.99
CA ARG A 370 8.24 7.98 0.62
C ARG A 370 8.35 6.46 0.57
N THR A 371 8.51 5.79 1.72
CA THR A 371 8.59 4.33 1.73
C THR A 371 7.19 3.77 1.47
N ARG A 372 7.06 2.91 0.45
CA ARG A 372 5.77 2.41 -0.03
C ARG A 372 5.82 0.90 -0.20
N TYR A 373 4.66 0.26 -0.21
CA TYR A 373 4.57 -1.12 -0.65
C TYR A 373 4.89 -1.20 -2.14
N ALA A 374 5.57 -2.27 -2.55
CA ALA A 374 5.83 -2.50 -3.97
C ALA A 374 4.49 -2.77 -4.66
N LEU A 375 4.12 -1.89 -5.59
CA LEU A 375 2.96 -2.10 -6.45
C LEU A 375 3.33 -3.06 -7.60
N PRO A 376 2.36 -3.85 -8.10
CA PRO A 376 2.58 -4.63 -9.31
C PRO A 376 3.12 -3.77 -10.46
N SER A 377 4.02 -4.35 -11.25
CA SER A 377 4.44 -3.80 -12.54
C SER A 377 4.24 -4.86 -13.61
N GLY A 378 4.02 -4.41 -14.84
CA GLY A 378 3.76 -5.31 -15.97
C GLY A 378 4.78 -5.12 -17.08
N THR A 379 4.79 -6.06 -18.00
CA THR A 379 5.53 -5.95 -19.26
C THR A 379 4.60 -5.39 -20.32
N HIS A 380 5.00 -4.31 -20.97
CA HIS A 380 4.26 -3.78 -22.12
C HIS A 380 4.21 -4.81 -23.26
N ARG A 381 3.02 -5.07 -23.80
CA ARG A 381 2.80 -6.00 -24.92
C ARG A 381 1.99 -5.35 -26.03
N GLU A 382 2.40 -5.59 -27.28
CA GLU A 382 1.61 -5.22 -28.45
C GLU A 382 0.52 -6.27 -28.72
N LEU A 383 -0.61 -6.14 -28.03
CA LEU A 383 -1.67 -7.15 -28.04
C LEU A 383 -2.50 -7.14 -29.31
N HIS A 384 -2.68 -5.96 -29.92
CA HIS A 384 -3.51 -5.79 -31.11
C HIS A 384 -2.88 -6.39 -32.38
N ALA A 385 -1.57 -6.70 -32.41
CA ALA A 385 -0.90 -7.15 -33.64
C ALA A 385 -1.51 -8.46 -34.18
N TYR A 386 -2.22 -8.38 -35.30
CA TYR A 386 -2.93 -9.50 -35.92
C TYR A 386 -2.17 -10.07 -37.13
N TYR A 387 -2.02 -11.40 -37.17
CA TYR A 387 -1.47 -12.13 -38.30
C TYR A 387 -2.53 -13.06 -38.88
N SER A 388 -2.83 -12.89 -40.17
CA SER A 388 -3.94 -13.59 -40.83
C SER A 388 -3.71 -15.10 -40.92
N VAL A 389 -4.76 -15.89 -40.68
CA VAL A 389 -4.68 -17.36 -40.80
C VAL A 389 -4.46 -17.79 -42.26
N GLN A 390 -4.67 -16.90 -43.23
CA GLN A 390 -4.30 -17.11 -44.63
C GLN A 390 -2.84 -17.53 -44.85
N HIS A 391 -1.92 -17.12 -43.96
CA HIS A 391 -0.51 -17.50 -44.06
C HIS A 391 -0.25 -18.97 -43.76
N GLU A 392 -1.13 -19.61 -43.00
CA GLU A 392 -1.03 -21.02 -42.60
C GLU A 392 -1.67 -21.96 -43.63
N PHE A 393 -2.42 -21.42 -44.60
CA PHE A 393 -2.96 -22.22 -45.69
C PHE A 393 -1.85 -22.75 -46.61
N PRO A 394 -1.97 -23.99 -47.12
CA PRO A 394 -1.05 -24.50 -48.13
C PRO A 394 -0.98 -23.59 -49.36
N ALA A 395 0.21 -23.41 -49.92
CA ALA A 395 0.47 -22.46 -51.01
C ALA A 395 -0.43 -22.65 -52.24
N VAL A 396 -0.95 -23.88 -52.47
CA VAL A 396 -1.89 -24.18 -53.57
C VAL A 396 -3.16 -23.33 -53.51
N TYR A 397 -3.61 -22.92 -52.32
CA TYR A 397 -4.79 -22.07 -52.14
C TYR A 397 -4.57 -20.63 -52.65
N GLY A 398 -3.31 -20.17 -52.69
CA GLY A 398 -2.95 -18.89 -53.33
C GLY A 398 -3.41 -17.64 -52.58
N ILE A 399 -3.75 -17.75 -51.30
CA ILE A 399 -4.25 -16.65 -50.44
C ILE A 399 -3.24 -16.16 -49.40
N GLY A 400 -2.19 -16.95 -49.10
CA GLY A 400 -1.14 -16.58 -48.16
C GLY A 400 -0.12 -15.60 -48.75
N LYS A 401 0.97 -15.36 -48.02
CA LYS A 401 2.04 -14.40 -48.34
C LYS A 401 2.48 -14.32 -49.81
N TYR A 402 2.63 -15.47 -50.48
CA TYR A 402 3.13 -15.53 -51.85
C TYR A 402 2.06 -15.29 -52.93
N GLY A 403 0.77 -15.38 -52.55
CA GLY A 403 -0.34 -15.25 -53.48
C GLY A 403 -0.31 -16.23 -54.65
N LEU A 404 -0.97 -15.84 -55.74
CA LEU A 404 -0.94 -16.54 -57.02
C LEU A 404 0.07 -15.89 -57.97
N PRO A 405 0.72 -16.64 -58.87
CA PRO A 405 1.59 -16.07 -59.88
C PRO A 405 0.82 -15.15 -60.83
N ASP A 406 1.49 -14.16 -61.42
CA ASP A 406 0.86 -13.23 -62.37
C ASP A 406 0.26 -13.93 -63.59
N SER A 407 0.84 -15.06 -63.98
CA SER A 407 0.37 -15.95 -65.06
C SER A 407 -0.90 -16.72 -64.74
N ALA A 408 -1.39 -16.71 -63.49
CA ALA A 408 -2.62 -17.39 -63.11
C ALA A 408 -3.84 -16.81 -63.86
N SER A 409 -4.78 -17.69 -64.21
CA SER A 409 -6.00 -17.28 -64.91
C SER A 409 -6.85 -16.31 -64.08
N ALA A 410 -7.65 -15.48 -64.75
CA ALA A 410 -8.58 -14.58 -64.08
C ALA A 410 -9.57 -15.33 -63.18
N GLU A 411 -10.02 -16.52 -63.61
CA GLU A 411 -10.86 -17.41 -62.82
C GLU A 411 -10.16 -17.86 -61.53
N ARG A 412 -8.88 -18.29 -61.60
CA ARG A 412 -8.15 -18.72 -60.42
C ARG A 412 -7.94 -17.58 -59.42
N LYS A 413 -7.65 -16.38 -59.94
CA LYS A 413 -7.55 -15.15 -59.13
C LYS A 413 -8.90 -14.81 -58.47
N ALA A 414 -10.02 -15.00 -59.17
CA ALA A 414 -11.35 -14.78 -58.61
C ALA A 414 -11.70 -15.80 -57.52
N GLN A 415 -11.37 -17.07 -57.69
CA GLN A 415 -11.57 -18.12 -56.68
C GLN A 415 -10.78 -17.84 -55.39
N ALA A 416 -9.52 -17.42 -55.51
CA ALA A 416 -8.72 -17.01 -54.34
C ALA A 416 -9.41 -15.86 -53.59
N ARG A 417 -9.87 -14.82 -54.30
CA ARG A 417 -10.61 -13.70 -53.70
C ARG A 417 -11.93 -14.12 -53.05
N GLN A 418 -12.63 -15.09 -53.62
CA GLN A 418 -13.86 -15.63 -53.02
C GLN A 418 -13.56 -16.32 -51.68
N LEU A 419 -12.47 -17.09 -51.60
CA LEU A 419 -12.03 -17.70 -50.35
C LEU A 419 -11.60 -16.65 -49.31
N GLN A 420 -10.88 -15.61 -49.74
CA GLN A 420 -10.55 -14.47 -48.86
C GLN A 420 -11.81 -13.80 -48.31
N GLY A 421 -12.81 -13.57 -49.18
CA GLY A 421 -14.11 -13.05 -48.77
C GLY A 421 -14.87 -13.98 -47.82
N TYR A 422 -14.73 -15.30 -47.99
CA TYR A 422 -15.31 -16.29 -47.08
C TYR A 422 -14.66 -16.24 -45.69
N LEU A 423 -13.33 -16.12 -45.61
CA LEU A 423 -12.59 -16.08 -44.34
C LEU A 423 -12.72 -14.74 -43.61
N TYR A 424 -12.96 -13.64 -44.33
CA TYR A 424 -12.97 -12.28 -43.80
C TYR A 424 -13.77 -12.09 -42.49
N PRO A 425 -15.01 -12.58 -42.34
CA PRO A 425 -15.76 -12.40 -41.08
C PRO A 425 -15.07 -13.03 -39.87
N MET A 426 -14.43 -14.19 -40.05
CA MET A 426 -13.71 -14.89 -38.98
C MET A 426 -12.42 -14.15 -38.63
N GLU A 427 -11.68 -13.71 -39.65
CA GLU A 427 -10.45 -12.92 -39.50
C GLU A 427 -10.71 -11.60 -38.77
N GLN A 428 -11.78 -10.88 -39.17
CA GLN A 428 -12.17 -9.62 -38.55
C GLN A 428 -12.57 -9.80 -37.08
N LEU A 429 -13.26 -10.89 -36.73
CA LEU A 429 -13.61 -11.18 -35.34
C LEU A 429 -12.36 -11.41 -34.48
N MET A 430 -11.39 -12.18 -34.99
CA MET A 430 -10.15 -12.44 -34.27
C MET A 430 -9.30 -11.17 -34.10
N ALA A 431 -9.18 -10.35 -35.14
CA ALA A 431 -8.48 -9.08 -35.05
C ALA A 431 -9.18 -8.09 -34.08
N ASN A 432 -10.51 -8.00 -34.12
CA ASN A 432 -11.25 -7.16 -33.18
C ASN A 432 -11.07 -7.63 -31.73
N TYR A 433 -10.99 -8.94 -31.50
CA TYR A 433 -10.69 -9.50 -30.19
C TYR A 433 -9.33 -9.01 -29.66
N LEU A 434 -8.27 -9.11 -30.48
CA LEU A 434 -6.94 -8.61 -30.12
C LEU A 434 -6.92 -7.09 -29.88
N GLN A 435 -7.71 -6.32 -30.64
CA GLN A 435 -7.86 -4.89 -30.37
C GLN A 435 -8.52 -4.65 -29.01
N ASN A 436 -9.53 -5.43 -28.64
CA ASN A 436 -10.17 -5.31 -27.33
C ASN A 436 -9.22 -5.63 -26.17
N LEU A 437 -8.28 -6.58 -26.36
CA LEU A 437 -7.23 -6.83 -25.38
C LEU A 437 -6.29 -5.62 -25.23
N GLN A 438 -5.91 -4.99 -26.33
CA GLN A 438 -5.08 -3.76 -26.31
C GLN A 438 -5.80 -2.59 -25.64
N ASP A 439 -7.12 -2.47 -25.85
CA ASP A 439 -7.95 -1.38 -25.34
C ASP A 439 -8.41 -1.59 -23.89
N PHE A 440 -7.93 -2.65 -23.21
CA PHE A 440 -8.36 -2.99 -21.87
C PHE A 440 -8.18 -1.84 -20.85
N PRO A 441 -7.03 -1.13 -20.80
CA PRO A 441 -6.85 0.02 -19.90
C PRO A 441 -7.86 1.14 -20.17
N ARG A 442 -8.22 1.36 -21.43
CA ARG A 442 -9.20 2.38 -21.84
C ARG A 442 -10.60 2.03 -21.33
N LEU A 443 -10.97 0.74 -21.34
CA LEU A 443 -12.27 0.29 -20.82
C LEU A 443 -12.35 0.39 -19.29
N PHE A 444 -11.26 0.17 -18.56
CA PHE A 444 -11.25 0.28 -17.09
C PHE A 444 -10.94 1.68 -16.57
N GLY A 445 -10.28 2.52 -17.38
CA GLY A 445 -9.86 3.85 -16.97
C GLY A 445 -10.99 4.86 -16.74
N LEU A 446 -10.66 5.93 -16.04
CA LEU A 446 -11.53 7.07 -15.75
C LEU A 446 -11.53 8.14 -16.88
N GLY A 447 -10.86 7.87 -18.00
CA GLY A 447 -10.81 8.78 -19.14
C GLY A 447 -12.16 8.99 -19.84
N HIS A 448 -12.31 10.15 -20.50
CA HIS A 448 -13.53 10.59 -21.20
C HIS A 448 -13.48 10.48 -22.72
N GLU A 449 -12.35 10.01 -23.26
CA GLU A 449 -11.95 10.35 -24.63
C GLU A 449 -12.69 9.56 -25.73
N ASP A 450 -13.37 8.45 -25.40
CA ASP A 450 -13.93 7.58 -26.42
C ASP A 450 -15.24 6.92 -25.98
N ALA A 451 -16.34 7.22 -26.69
CA ALA A 451 -17.68 6.69 -26.43
C ALA A 451 -17.87 5.25 -26.97
N ARG A 452 -16.85 4.41 -26.85
CA ARG A 452 -16.82 3.05 -27.41
C ARG A 452 -16.18 2.06 -26.45
N SER A 453 -16.77 0.88 -26.32
CA SER A 453 -16.25 -0.23 -25.52
C SER A 453 -15.63 -1.34 -26.37
N TYR A 454 -15.94 -1.38 -27.67
CA TYR A 454 -15.35 -2.33 -28.61
C TYR A 454 -14.41 -1.65 -29.61
N GLY A 455 -13.25 -2.25 -29.81
CA GLY A 455 -12.26 -1.88 -30.81
C GLY A 455 -12.42 -2.67 -32.11
N SER A 456 -11.89 -2.10 -33.19
CA SER A 456 -11.82 -2.76 -34.49
C SER A 456 -10.52 -2.44 -35.22
N GLN A 457 -10.05 -3.40 -36.02
CA GLN A 457 -8.88 -3.22 -36.87
C GLN A 457 -9.27 -3.12 -38.34
N TYR A 458 -8.49 -2.35 -39.10
CA TYR A 458 -8.49 -2.44 -40.56
C TYR A 458 -7.42 -3.44 -40.97
N LEU A 459 -7.81 -4.46 -41.73
CA LEU A 459 -6.92 -5.55 -42.10
C LEU A 459 -6.28 -5.29 -43.47
N ASP A 460 -4.97 -5.06 -43.49
CA ASP A 460 -4.22 -4.80 -44.71
C ASP A 460 -2.77 -5.28 -44.64
N GLY A 461 -2.05 -5.04 -45.74
CA GLY A 461 -0.61 -5.22 -45.82
C GLY A 461 -0.15 -6.69 -45.75
N PRO A 462 1.14 -6.91 -45.44
CA PRO A 462 1.72 -8.25 -45.41
C PRO A 462 1.14 -9.16 -44.32
N ALA A 463 0.60 -8.59 -43.26
CA ALA A 463 0.00 -9.33 -42.16
C ALA A 463 -1.38 -9.91 -42.55
N ALA A 464 -2.13 -9.22 -43.42
CA ALA A 464 -3.44 -9.63 -43.90
C ALA A 464 -3.54 -9.48 -45.44
N PRO A 465 -2.85 -10.34 -46.20
CA PRO A 465 -2.71 -10.17 -47.64
C PRO A 465 -4.07 -10.25 -48.36
N GLY A 466 -4.33 -9.27 -49.23
CA GLY A 466 -5.49 -9.24 -50.13
C GLY A 466 -6.85 -8.97 -49.48
N LEU A 467 -6.92 -8.80 -48.15
CA LEU A 467 -8.17 -8.41 -47.48
C LEU A 467 -8.54 -6.95 -47.74
N ASP A 468 -7.56 -6.10 -47.99
CA ASP A 468 -7.74 -4.70 -48.36
C ASP A 468 -8.56 -4.53 -49.64
N ALA A 469 -8.44 -5.48 -50.58
CA ALA A 469 -9.20 -5.51 -51.83
C ALA A 469 -10.69 -5.84 -51.64
N LEU A 470 -11.10 -6.33 -50.46
CA LEU A 470 -12.51 -6.58 -50.13
C LEU A 470 -13.22 -5.29 -49.70
N TYR A 471 -12.47 -4.28 -49.27
CA TYR A 471 -13.04 -2.99 -48.91
C TYR A 471 -13.38 -2.17 -50.16
N ARG A 472 -14.59 -1.63 -50.17
CA ARG A 472 -15.08 -0.80 -51.28
C ARG A 472 -14.64 0.66 -51.18
N GLU A 473 -14.26 1.08 -49.98
CA GLU A 473 -13.96 2.44 -49.60
C GLU A 473 -12.48 2.53 -49.18
N GLY A 474 -11.91 3.73 -49.15
CA GLY A 474 -10.53 3.92 -48.66
C GLY A 474 -10.36 3.53 -47.18
N PRO A 475 -9.11 3.39 -46.68
CA PRO A 475 -8.83 2.91 -45.34
C PRO A 475 -9.56 3.68 -44.22
N GLU A 476 -9.53 5.01 -44.26
CA GLU A 476 -10.19 5.87 -43.27
C GLU A 476 -11.71 5.67 -43.23
N ALA A 477 -12.35 5.66 -44.40
CA ALA A 477 -13.80 5.47 -44.52
C ALA A 477 -14.21 4.07 -44.04
N THR A 478 -13.39 3.04 -44.36
CA THR A 478 -13.60 1.68 -43.88
C THR A 478 -13.45 1.57 -42.37
N ARG A 479 -12.41 2.18 -41.77
CA ARG A 479 -12.24 2.23 -40.29
C ARG A 479 -13.46 2.86 -39.63
N ALA A 480 -13.92 4.00 -40.15
CA ALA A 480 -15.12 4.68 -39.64
C ALA A 480 -16.39 3.81 -39.80
N ARG A 481 -16.49 3.05 -40.89
CA ARG A 481 -17.61 2.13 -41.14
C ARG A 481 -17.58 0.93 -40.17
N LEU A 482 -16.42 0.32 -39.94
CA LEU A 482 -16.25 -0.77 -38.96
C LEU A 482 -16.63 -0.31 -37.56
N ALA A 483 -16.10 0.85 -37.13
CA ALA A 483 -16.45 1.46 -35.86
C ALA A 483 -17.96 1.74 -35.75
N ARG A 484 -18.60 2.21 -36.83
CA ARG A 484 -20.05 2.45 -36.86
C ARG A 484 -20.87 1.17 -36.78
N VAL A 485 -20.43 0.08 -37.43
CA VAL A 485 -21.13 -1.21 -37.39
C VAL A 485 -21.09 -1.78 -35.98
N LEU A 486 -19.92 -1.81 -35.35
CA LEU A 486 -19.79 -2.25 -33.95
C LEU A 486 -20.54 -1.32 -33.00
N GLY A 487 -20.45 -0.01 -33.20
CA GLY A 487 -21.14 1.00 -32.38
C GLY A 487 -22.67 0.85 -32.36
N ARG A 488 -23.29 0.21 -33.36
CA ARG A 488 -24.74 -0.10 -33.34
C ARG A 488 -25.12 -1.18 -32.33
N GLN A 489 -24.16 -2.02 -31.95
CA GLN A 489 -24.33 -3.10 -30.98
C GLN A 489 -23.61 -2.81 -29.66
N ASP A 490 -22.94 -1.66 -29.56
CA ASP A 490 -22.15 -1.27 -28.40
C ASP A 490 -23.00 -0.45 -27.43
N GLU A 491 -23.53 -1.10 -26.39
CA GLU A 491 -24.13 -0.43 -25.24
C GLU A 491 -23.04 0.12 -24.31
N HIS A 492 -22.23 1.04 -24.84
CA HIS A 492 -21.00 1.51 -24.19
C HIS A 492 -21.27 2.07 -22.79
N MET A 493 -22.30 2.89 -22.62
CA MET A 493 -22.67 3.48 -21.33
C MET A 493 -22.99 2.40 -20.28
N GLU A 494 -23.75 1.37 -20.67
CA GLU A 494 -24.10 0.28 -19.76
C GLU A 494 -22.85 -0.55 -19.42
N ARG A 495 -22.07 -0.93 -20.43
CA ARG A 495 -20.86 -1.75 -20.23
C ARG A 495 -19.83 -1.04 -19.37
N LYS A 496 -19.54 0.23 -19.65
CA LYS A 496 -18.65 1.08 -18.83
C LYS A 496 -19.24 1.27 -17.44
N GLY A 497 -20.55 1.44 -17.34
CA GLY A 497 -21.27 1.53 -16.07
C GLY A 497 -21.08 0.30 -15.18
N ARG A 498 -21.13 -0.92 -15.75
CA ARG A 498 -20.85 -2.17 -15.03
C ARG A 498 -19.39 -2.29 -14.60
N VAL A 499 -18.46 -1.78 -15.41
CA VAL A 499 -17.03 -1.73 -15.03
C VAL A 499 -16.84 -0.81 -13.82
N TYR A 500 -17.46 0.37 -13.81
CA TYR A 500 -17.40 1.25 -12.64
C TYR A 500 -18.10 0.66 -11.40
N ASP A 501 -19.20 -0.07 -11.56
CA ASP A 501 -19.82 -0.79 -10.44
C ASP A 501 -18.88 -1.86 -9.87
N TYR A 502 -18.15 -2.57 -10.73
CA TYR A 502 -17.12 -3.51 -10.30
C TYR A 502 -15.98 -2.82 -9.53
N LEU A 503 -15.46 -1.70 -10.05
CA LEU A 503 -14.41 -0.94 -9.38
C LEU A 503 -14.87 -0.38 -8.03
N LEU A 504 -16.10 0.15 -7.95
CA LEU A 504 -16.67 0.59 -6.67
C LEU A 504 -16.80 -0.57 -5.68
N ALA A 505 -17.20 -1.76 -6.16
CA ALA A 505 -17.34 -2.95 -5.32
C ALA A 505 -16.00 -3.43 -4.73
N ILE A 506 -14.87 -3.23 -5.41
CA ILE A 506 -13.52 -3.50 -4.84
C ILE A 506 -13.33 -2.74 -3.53
N TYR A 507 -13.85 -1.52 -3.45
CA TYR A 507 -13.79 -0.65 -2.27
C TYR A 507 -14.97 -0.82 -1.31
N GLY A 508 -15.84 -1.82 -1.55
CA GLY A 508 -17.06 -2.03 -0.75
C GLY A 508 -18.14 -0.97 -0.97
N GLU A 509 -18.02 -0.14 -2.00
CA GLU A 509 -18.95 0.94 -2.31
C GLU A 509 -20.05 0.49 -3.29
N THR A 510 -21.22 1.13 -3.18
CA THR A 510 -22.32 0.91 -4.12
C THR A 510 -22.93 2.25 -4.54
N PHE A 511 -23.14 2.44 -5.85
CA PHE A 511 -23.74 3.66 -6.36
C PHE A 511 -25.25 3.49 -6.55
N THR A 512 -26.04 3.87 -5.55
CA THR A 512 -27.50 3.74 -5.61
C THR A 512 -28.13 4.75 -6.57
N GLN A 513 -28.85 4.26 -7.59
CA GLN A 513 -29.39 5.11 -8.65
C GLN A 513 -30.91 5.32 -8.55
N THR A 514 -31.61 4.59 -7.69
CA THR A 514 -33.08 4.57 -7.67
C THR A 514 -33.67 5.96 -7.44
N ALA A 515 -33.17 6.70 -6.44
CA ALA A 515 -33.61 8.06 -6.17
C ALA A 515 -33.15 9.03 -7.27
N LEU A 516 -31.90 8.90 -7.71
CA LEU A 516 -31.31 9.74 -8.75
C LEU A 516 -32.09 9.66 -10.06
N ARG A 517 -32.52 8.46 -10.48
CA ARG A 517 -33.35 8.24 -11.68
C ARG A 517 -34.79 8.75 -11.48
N ARG A 518 -35.39 8.47 -10.31
CA ARG A 518 -36.79 8.83 -10.03
C ARG A 518 -37.02 10.34 -9.93
N PHE A 519 -36.04 11.06 -9.39
CA PHE A 519 -36.14 12.51 -9.13
C PHE A 519 -35.17 13.33 -9.98
N ASN A 520 -34.83 12.83 -11.18
CA ASN A 520 -33.90 13.49 -12.09
C ASN A 520 -34.54 14.68 -12.81
N HIS A 521 -34.60 15.84 -12.15
CA HIS A 521 -35.10 17.07 -12.77
C HIS A 521 -34.05 17.82 -13.61
N TYR A 522 -32.76 17.57 -13.37
CA TYR A 522 -31.65 18.32 -13.95
C TYR A 522 -31.09 17.69 -15.23
N HIS A 523 -31.11 16.35 -15.33
CA HIS A 523 -30.55 15.59 -16.45
C HIS A 523 -31.56 14.63 -17.13
N PRO A 524 -32.78 15.09 -17.49
CA PRO A 524 -33.84 14.20 -17.98
C PRO A 524 -33.58 13.63 -19.39
N HIS A 525 -32.68 14.23 -20.17
CA HIS A 525 -32.39 13.82 -21.56
C HIS A 525 -31.04 13.10 -21.72
N ASP A 526 -30.21 13.11 -20.68
CA ASP A 526 -28.83 12.61 -20.65
C ASP A 526 -28.56 11.77 -19.39
N THR A 527 -29.61 11.21 -18.78
CA THR A 527 -29.55 10.51 -17.48
C THR A 527 -28.45 9.45 -17.42
N GLU A 528 -28.28 8.61 -18.46
CA GLU A 528 -27.24 7.56 -18.45
C GLU A 528 -25.82 8.13 -18.46
N ALA A 529 -25.57 9.16 -19.29
CA ALA A 529 -24.27 9.80 -19.38
C ALA A 529 -23.93 10.51 -18.06
N TRP A 530 -24.91 11.19 -17.46
CA TRP A 530 -24.77 11.83 -16.17
C TRP A 530 -24.48 10.81 -15.05
N LEU A 531 -25.22 9.71 -14.98
CA LEU A 531 -24.99 8.66 -13.98
C LEU A 531 -23.61 8.02 -14.13
N LEU A 532 -23.17 7.79 -15.37
CA LEU A 532 -21.84 7.26 -15.65
C LEU A 532 -20.74 8.22 -15.16
N ASP A 533 -20.87 9.52 -15.47
CA ASP A 533 -19.93 10.55 -15.00
C ASP A 533 -19.96 10.69 -13.47
N ALA A 534 -21.13 10.57 -12.84
CA ALA A 534 -21.24 10.59 -11.38
C ALA A 534 -20.48 9.42 -10.72
N LYS A 535 -20.59 8.20 -11.26
CA LYS A 535 -19.79 7.05 -10.80
C LYS A 535 -18.30 7.28 -10.99
N ARG A 536 -17.90 7.79 -12.16
CA ARG A 536 -16.51 8.10 -12.48
C ARG A 536 -15.94 9.14 -11.51
N ARG A 537 -16.68 10.21 -11.20
CA ARG A 537 -16.28 11.21 -10.20
C ARG A 537 -16.16 10.60 -8.81
N LEU A 538 -17.12 9.76 -8.40
CA LEU A 538 -17.03 9.06 -7.13
C LEU A 538 -15.76 8.19 -7.04
N LEU A 539 -15.43 7.46 -8.11
CA LEU A 539 -14.18 6.70 -8.19
C LEU A 539 -12.96 7.61 -8.10
N ALA A 540 -12.92 8.70 -8.88
CA ALA A 540 -11.80 9.64 -8.92
C ALA A 540 -11.51 10.30 -7.56
N GLU A 541 -12.57 10.65 -6.82
CA GLU A 541 -12.52 11.35 -5.54
C GLU A 541 -12.58 10.37 -4.35
N LEU A 542 -12.49 9.05 -4.59
CA LEU A 542 -12.77 8.05 -3.57
C LEU A 542 -11.82 8.15 -2.38
N VAL A 543 -10.53 8.40 -2.64
CA VAL A 543 -9.51 8.59 -1.61
C VAL A 543 -9.89 9.74 -0.68
N GLU A 544 -10.21 10.91 -1.23
CA GLU A 544 -10.58 12.09 -0.42
C GLU A 544 -11.88 11.85 0.35
N LEU A 545 -12.90 11.30 -0.30
CA LEU A 545 -14.22 11.07 0.30
C LEU A 545 -14.19 9.98 1.38
N SER A 546 -13.32 8.96 1.25
CA SER A 546 -13.16 7.90 2.24
C SER A 546 -12.31 8.37 3.43
N ALA A 547 -11.18 9.02 3.16
CA ALA A 547 -10.31 9.57 4.20
C ALA A 547 -11.02 10.65 5.04
N GLY A 548 -11.86 11.49 4.44
CA GLY A 548 -12.56 12.59 5.10
C GLY A 548 -13.83 12.23 5.87
N ARG A 549 -14.17 10.93 6.00
CA ARG A 549 -15.43 10.52 6.67
C ARG A 549 -15.42 10.91 8.14
N GLY A 550 -16.48 11.59 8.56
CA GLY A 550 -16.64 12.03 9.95
C GLY A 550 -15.79 13.24 10.32
N SER A 551 -15.07 13.86 9.37
CA SER A 551 -14.39 15.14 9.56
C SER A 551 -15.38 16.30 9.60
N GLY A 552 -15.11 17.29 10.45
CA GLY A 552 -15.81 18.56 10.51
C GLY A 552 -15.16 19.61 9.61
N ALA A 553 -15.91 20.65 9.25
CA ALA A 553 -15.36 21.78 8.49
C ALA A 553 -14.36 22.60 9.33
N ASP A 554 -13.28 23.06 8.71
CA ASP A 554 -12.41 24.10 9.28
C ASP A 554 -13.17 25.44 9.23
N TYR A 555 -13.37 26.11 10.38
CA TYR A 555 -14.18 27.33 10.51
C TYR A 555 -13.38 28.56 10.94
#